data_AF-A0A6A5C3Y4-F1
#
_entry.id   AF-A0A6A5C3Y4-F1
#
_cell.length_a   1.000
_cell.length_b   1.000
_cell.length_c   1.000
_cell.angle_alpha   90.00
_cell.angle_beta   90.00
_cell.angle_gamma   90.00
#
_symmetry.space_group_name_H-M   'P 1'
#
loop_
_entity.id
_entity.type
_entity.pdbx_description
1 polymer ?
#
loop_
_entity_poly.entity_id
_entity_poly.type
_entity_poly.pdbx_seq_one_letter_code
_entity_poly.pdbx_strand_id
1 'polypeptide(L)'
;MSLAFCKYSFFGFPLSLIFVIVSSKGPAVGNRIKPDVTGIGYNVVSAHSEGDSTTNQCGTISPAIGNSAALITSHGPFLKAALVHSSIPMTGILEFSKNGKIKLSDLGSPNSYEGFGRVYLGSLLQNQDGTPLKILVKEQSFKSISDSLKLCFKRKDDNNAIQTSPFFKATLAWYDYPGSVAVMPQLLSDLNLFINTYGTNVSKLSVIDGNYGNQVDTTNNVEELPRSSSKEGSMYVSVASM
;
A
#
# COMPACT_ATOMS: atom_id res chain seq x y z
N MET A 1 24.82 38.99 -5.48
CA MET A 1 23.53 38.30 -5.28
C MET A 1 22.89 38.18 -6.66
N SER A 2 23.10 37.06 -7.35
CA SER A 2 22.59 36.85 -8.71
C SER A 2 21.58 35.71 -8.66
N LEU A 3 20.31 36.02 -8.91
CA LEU A 3 19.24 35.04 -9.10
C LEU A 3 19.18 34.68 -10.58
N ALA A 4 19.38 33.40 -10.90
CA ALA A 4 19.08 32.87 -12.22
C ALA A 4 17.71 32.17 -12.17
N PHE A 5 16.71 32.78 -12.83
CA PHE A 5 15.45 32.12 -13.15
C PHE A 5 15.63 31.33 -14.44
N CYS A 6 15.43 30.00 -14.41
CA CYS A 6 15.34 29.19 -15.61
C CYS A 6 13.86 29.04 -16.01
N LYS A 7 13.50 29.59 -17.18
CA LYS A 7 12.15 29.61 -17.76
C LYS A 7 12.00 28.35 -18.62
N TYR A 8 11.04 27.48 -18.33
CA TYR A 8 10.68 26.37 -19.21
C TYR A 8 9.21 26.45 -19.65
N SER A 9 9.02 26.32 -20.97
CA SER A 9 7.73 26.37 -21.66
C SER A 9 7.07 24.99 -21.63
N PHE A 10 5.81 24.93 -21.20
CA PHE A 10 5.00 23.71 -21.16
C PHE A 10 4.34 23.47 -22.53
N PHE A 11 4.54 22.28 -23.11
CA PHE A 11 3.63 21.72 -24.10
C PHE A 11 2.84 20.58 -23.44
N GLY A 12 1.55 20.85 -23.20
CA GLY A 12 0.63 19.91 -22.57
C GLY A 12 0.12 18.87 -23.56
N PHE A 13 0.20 17.60 -23.17
CA PHE A 13 -0.64 16.53 -23.68
C PHE A 13 -1.38 15.89 -22.50
N PRO A 14 -2.64 15.44 -22.69
CA PRO A 14 -3.49 14.97 -21.59
C PRO A 14 -2.93 13.67 -21.00
N LEU A 15 -2.75 13.65 -19.67
CA LEU A 15 -2.31 12.49 -18.90
C LEU A 15 -3.38 11.39 -18.96
N SER A 16 -3.24 10.45 -19.89
CA SER A 16 -3.67 9.07 -19.64
C SER A 16 -2.54 8.37 -18.91
N LEU A 17 -2.78 7.86 -17.70
CA LEU A 17 -1.80 7.08 -16.95
C LEU A 17 -1.52 5.78 -17.72
N ILE A 18 -0.42 5.74 -18.47
CA ILE A 18 0.02 4.55 -19.18
C ILE A 18 0.87 3.73 -18.20
N PHE A 19 0.44 2.52 -17.88
CA PHE A 19 1.32 1.54 -17.27
C PHE A 19 2.45 1.24 -18.25
N VAL A 20 3.69 1.47 -17.85
CA VAL A 20 4.83 1.39 -18.76
C VAL A 20 5.07 -0.07 -19.14
N ILE A 21 5.12 -0.36 -20.45
CA ILE A 21 5.27 -1.71 -21.00
C ILE A 21 6.51 -2.45 -20.45
N VAL A 22 7.56 -1.72 -20.05
CA VAL A 22 8.81 -2.29 -19.51
C VAL A 22 8.75 -2.65 -18.03
N SER A 23 7.66 -2.34 -17.32
CA SER A 23 7.52 -2.72 -15.91
C SER A 23 7.26 -4.22 -15.79
N SER A 24 8.13 -4.91 -15.04
CA SER A 24 7.96 -6.33 -14.72
C SER A 24 6.64 -6.58 -13.99
N LYS A 25 6.04 -7.73 -14.25
CA LYS A 25 4.73 -8.12 -13.72
C LYS A 25 4.91 -9.37 -12.86
N GLY A 26 4.06 -9.48 -11.84
CA GLY A 26 3.92 -10.71 -11.09
C GLY A 26 3.06 -11.75 -11.82
N PRO A 27 2.62 -12.78 -11.08
CA PRO A 27 3.05 -13.07 -9.71
C PRO A 27 4.54 -13.46 -9.66
N ALA A 28 5.17 -13.26 -8.50
CA ALA A 28 6.47 -13.87 -8.27
C ALA A 28 6.34 -15.39 -8.12
N VAL A 29 7.47 -16.08 -8.19
CA VAL A 29 7.55 -17.51 -7.87
C VAL A 29 6.85 -17.78 -6.52
N GLY A 30 5.86 -18.67 -6.55
CA GLY A 30 5.03 -19.02 -5.39
C GLY A 30 3.70 -18.28 -5.33
N ASN A 31 3.23 -17.74 -6.46
CA ASN A 31 1.98 -17.00 -6.62
C ASN A 31 1.89 -15.71 -5.77
N ARG A 32 3.03 -15.19 -5.30
CA ARG A 32 3.05 -13.95 -4.52
C ARG A 32 2.73 -12.74 -5.38
N ILE A 33 1.93 -11.84 -4.85
CA ILE A 33 1.60 -10.56 -5.46
C ILE A 33 2.87 -9.71 -5.54
N LYS A 34 3.26 -9.40 -6.78
CA LYS A 34 4.32 -8.44 -7.10
C LYS A 34 3.94 -7.61 -8.33
N PRO A 35 4.36 -6.33 -8.41
CA PRO A 35 5.03 -5.55 -7.35
C PRO A 35 4.16 -5.36 -6.10
N ASP A 36 4.71 -4.89 -4.97
CA ASP A 36 3.88 -4.56 -3.80
C ASP A 36 3.08 -3.27 -4.07
N VAL A 37 3.75 -2.24 -4.56
CA VAL A 37 3.13 -0.96 -4.94
C VAL A 37 3.80 -0.42 -6.20
N THR A 38 3.15 0.53 -6.86
CA THR A 38 3.67 1.26 -8.01
C THR A 38 3.82 2.75 -7.72
N GLY A 39 4.61 3.43 -8.54
CA GLY A 39 4.85 4.87 -8.45
C GLY A 39 5.04 5.49 -9.83
N ILE A 40 5.26 6.81 -9.87
CA ILE A 40 5.56 7.51 -11.12
C ILE A 40 6.99 7.20 -11.52
N GLY A 41 7.17 6.52 -12.66
CA GLY A 41 8.50 6.11 -13.16
C GLY A 41 8.80 6.50 -14.62
N TYR A 42 7.86 7.14 -15.32
CA TYR A 42 8.04 7.57 -16.70
C TYR A 42 8.20 9.09 -16.79
N ASN A 43 9.19 9.57 -17.56
CA ASN A 43 9.54 10.99 -17.69
C ASN A 43 9.74 11.71 -16.34
N VAL A 44 10.47 11.05 -15.43
CA VAL A 44 10.84 11.66 -14.14
C VAL A 44 12.02 12.59 -14.36
N VAL A 45 11.81 13.88 -14.10
CA VAL A 45 12.90 14.86 -14.03
C VAL A 45 13.56 14.73 -12.67
N SER A 46 14.87 14.50 -12.67
CA SER A 46 15.68 14.35 -11.46
C SER A 46 17.01 15.08 -11.62
N ALA A 47 17.81 15.12 -10.56
CA ALA A 47 19.17 15.65 -10.61
C ALA A 47 20.01 14.81 -11.60
N HIS A 48 20.73 15.50 -12.48
CA HIS A 48 21.68 14.89 -13.40
C HIS A 48 23.08 14.98 -12.81
N SER A 49 23.77 13.85 -12.68
CA SER A 49 25.18 13.85 -12.26
C SER A 49 26.03 14.52 -13.33
N GLU A 50 26.85 15.49 -12.97
CA GLU A 50 27.77 16.15 -13.91
C GLU A 50 29.00 15.31 -14.24
N GLY A 51 29.18 14.14 -13.60
CA GLY A 51 30.23 13.17 -13.92
C GLY A 51 31.65 13.60 -13.55
N ASP A 52 31.82 14.82 -13.02
CA ASP A 52 33.10 15.34 -12.54
C ASP A 52 33.24 15.06 -11.03
N SER A 53 34.23 14.26 -10.65
CA SER A 53 34.54 13.97 -9.25
C SER A 53 35.41 15.04 -8.58
N THR A 54 35.80 16.09 -9.32
CA THR A 54 36.72 17.15 -8.87
C THR A 54 36.02 18.48 -8.62
N THR A 55 34.78 18.65 -9.07
CA THR A 55 33.94 19.77 -8.68
C THR A 55 33.50 19.60 -7.23
N ASN A 56 33.63 20.67 -6.42
CA ASN A 56 33.18 20.70 -5.02
C ASN A 56 31.63 20.75 -4.90
N GLN A 57 30.91 19.96 -5.70
CA GLN A 57 29.47 19.74 -5.52
C GLN A 57 29.18 18.70 -4.42
N CYS A 58 30.23 17.99 -3.97
CA CYS A 58 30.24 17.13 -2.79
C CYS A 58 30.90 17.85 -1.61
N GLY A 59 30.29 18.92 -1.09
CA GLY A 59 30.65 19.39 0.25
C GLY A 59 30.39 18.27 1.27
N THR A 60 31.24 18.11 2.29
CA THR A 60 31.05 17.14 3.40
C THR A 60 29.85 17.45 4.29
N ILE A 61 29.03 18.43 3.90
CA ILE A 61 27.76 18.70 4.52
C ILE A 61 26.80 17.64 3.98
N SER A 62 26.67 16.53 4.70
CA SER A 62 25.50 15.66 4.57
C SER A 62 24.28 16.59 4.51
N PRO A 63 23.39 16.44 3.52
CA PRO A 63 22.21 17.27 3.47
C PRO A 63 21.53 17.12 4.83
N ALA A 64 21.30 18.26 5.49
CA ALA A 64 21.19 18.34 6.94
C ALA A 64 20.32 17.20 7.49
N ILE A 65 20.68 16.66 8.65
CA ILE A 65 19.91 15.63 9.38
C ILE A 65 18.43 16.09 9.61
N GLY A 66 18.10 17.35 9.30
CA GLY A 66 16.75 17.92 9.21
C GLY A 66 16.08 17.92 7.82
N ASN A 67 16.56 17.17 6.82
CA ASN A 67 15.75 16.86 5.65
C ASN A 67 14.56 16.01 6.10
N SER A 68 13.45 16.66 6.43
CA SER A 68 12.18 16.00 6.81
C SER A 68 11.61 15.10 5.71
N ALA A 69 12.28 14.97 4.55
CA ALA A 69 11.96 14.02 3.50
C ALA A 69 12.51 12.60 3.77
N ALA A 70 13.51 12.45 4.65
CA ALA A 70 13.95 11.13 5.14
C ALA A 70 13.08 10.68 6.33
N LEU A 71 11.76 10.87 6.25
CA LEU A 71 10.82 10.51 7.31
C LEU A 71 10.37 9.05 7.17
N ILE A 72 11.30 8.09 7.05
CA ILE A 72 10.96 6.68 7.26
C ILE A 72 12.16 5.91 7.84
N THR A 73 12.55 6.23 9.07
CA THR A 73 13.53 5.46 9.86
C THR A 73 12.89 4.44 10.79
N SER A 74 11.57 4.21 10.68
CA SER A 74 10.85 3.20 11.46
C SER A 74 10.75 1.89 10.67
N HIS A 75 11.15 0.79 11.31
CA HIS A 75 11.09 -0.63 10.92
C HIS A 75 10.52 -0.97 9.52
N GLY A 76 11.27 -1.75 8.73
CA GLY A 76 10.90 -2.15 7.37
C GLY A 76 9.47 -2.68 7.16
N PRO A 77 8.91 -3.53 8.05
CA PRO A 77 7.51 -3.95 7.96
C PRO A 77 6.51 -2.79 8.07
N PHE A 78 6.79 -1.82 8.95
CA PHE A 78 5.96 -0.63 9.09
C PHE A 78 5.98 0.22 7.82
N LEU A 79 7.17 0.48 7.27
CA LEU A 79 7.30 1.19 5.99
C LEU A 79 6.49 0.51 4.89
N LYS A 80 6.63 -0.81 4.78
CA LYS A 80 5.90 -1.62 3.79
C LYS A 80 4.38 -1.49 4.00
N ALA A 81 3.90 -1.66 5.22
CA ALA A 81 2.50 -1.49 5.58
C ALA A 81 2.00 -0.08 5.24
N ALA A 82 2.76 0.97 5.58
CA ALA A 82 2.38 2.35 5.31
C ALA A 82 2.27 2.64 3.81
N LEU A 83 3.24 2.19 3.00
CA LEU A 83 3.21 2.37 1.55
C LEU A 83 2.02 1.65 0.92
N VAL A 84 1.79 0.39 1.29
CA VAL A 84 0.66 -0.41 0.81
C VAL A 84 -0.66 0.23 1.26
N HIS A 85 -0.80 0.58 2.54
CA HIS A 85 -2.00 1.21 3.07
C HIS A 85 -2.34 2.52 2.35
N SER A 86 -1.31 3.31 2.01
CA SER A 86 -1.47 4.57 1.29
C SER A 86 -1.85 4.42 -0.17
N SER A 87 -1.69 3.21 -0.72
CA SER A 87 -1.87 2.96 -2.13
C SER A 87 -3.33 3.10 -2.57
N ILE A 88 -3.49 3.58 -3.80
CA ILE A 88 -4.78 3.71 -4.47
C ILE A 88 -4.77 2.87 -5.75
N PRO A 89 -5.85 2.11 -6.02
CA PRO A 89 -5.98 1.40 -7.28
C PRO A 89 -5.89 2.36 -8.46
N MET A 90 -5.13 1.98 -9.47
CA MET A 90 -4.96 2.73 -10.70
C MET A 90 -6.16 2.50 -11.61
N THR A 91 -6.50 3.56 -12.32
CA THR A 91 -7.42 3.48 -13.45
C THR A 91 -6.61 3.63 -14.73
N GLY A 92 -6.98 2.87 -15.75
CA GLY A 92 -6.25 2.87 -17.01
C GLY A 92 -6.49 1.60 -17.81
N ILE A 93 -5.86 1.57 -18.99
CA ILE A 93 -5.90 0.44 -19.91
C ILE A 93 -4.48 -0.09 -20.07
N LEU A 94 -4.32 -1.39 -19.85
CA LEU A 94 -3.13 -2.15 -20.19
C LEU A 94 -3.26 -2.66 -21.61
N GLU A 95 -2.30 -2.30 -22.46
CA GLU A 95 -2.14 -2.89 -23.78
C GLU A 95 -1.02 -3.94 -23.70
N PHE A 96 -1.38 -5.22 -23.81
CA PHE A 96 -0.44 -6.34 -23.71
C PHE A 96 -0.14 -6.99 -25.07
N SER A 97 -0.94 -6.69 -26.09
CA SER A 97 -0.75 -7.11 -27.48
C SER A 97 -1.48 -6.12 -28.40
N LYS A 98 -1.17 -6.12 -29.71
CA LYS A 98 -1.78 -5.23 -30.72
C LYS A 98 -3.33 -5.20 -30.67
N ASN A 99 -3.96 -6.28 -30.22
CA ASN A 99 -5.42 -6.40 -30.10
C ASN A 99 -5.90 -6.65 -28.65
N GLY A 100 -4.99 -6.66 -27.68
CA GLY A 100 -5.27 -7.04 -26.30
C GLY A 100 -5.25 -5.84 -25.38
N LYS A 101 -6.43 -5.36 -24.99
CA LYS A 101 -6.62 -4.26 -24.03
C LYS A 101 -7.43 -4.74 -22.83
N ILE A 102 -6.91 -4.54 -21.62
CA ILE A 102 -7.60 -4.83 -20.36
C ILE A 102 -7.64 -3.57 -19.53
N LYS A 103 -8.79 -3.24 -18.94
CA LYS A 103 -8.85 -2.15 -17.96
C LYS A 103 -8.31 -2.67 -16.63
N LEU A 104 -7.46 -1.89 -15.97
CA LEU A 104 -6.94 -2.28 -14.63
C LEU A 104 -8.07 -2.46 -13.61
N SER A 105 -9.13 -1.65 -13.71
CA SER A 105 -10.31 -1.77 -12.85
C SER A 105 -10.97 -3.14 -12.87
N ASP A 106 -10.85 -3.86 -13.99
CA ASP A 106 -11.53 -5.15 -14.19
C ASP A 106 -10.74 -6.31 -13.56
N LEU A 107 -9.46 -6.07 -13.21
CA LEU A 107 -8.59 -7.06 -12.57
C LEU A 107 -8.77 -7.14 -11.04
N GLY A 108 -9.44 -6.14 -10.45
CA GLY A 108 -9.52 -6.00 -8.99
C GLY A 108 -8.19 -5.58 -8.36
N SER A 109 -8.20 -5.39 -7.04
CA SER A 109 -7.02 -5.06 -6.24
C SER A 109 -7.00 -5.95 -5.00
N PRO A 110 -5.86 -6.56 -4.66
CA PRO A 110 -4.56 -6.46 -5.34
C PRO A 110 -4.46 -7.27 -6.65
N ASN A 111 -3.52 -6.92 -7.54
CA ASN A 111 -3.25 -7.67 -8.78
C ASN A 111 -1.75 -7.68 -9.18
N SER A 112 -1.40 -8.50 -10.16
CA SER A 112 -0.01 -8.72 -10.61
C SER A 112 0.61 -7.60 -11.46
N TYR A 113 -0.14 -6.54 -11.77
CA TYR A 113 0.35 -5.41 -12.57
C TYR A 113 0.69 -4.22 -11.68
N GLU A 114 -0.23 -3.83 -10.81
CA GLU A 114 -0.06 -2.67 -9.94
C GLU A 114 0.19 -3.02 -8.47
N GLY A 115 0.16 -4.30 -8.12
CA GLY A 115 0.23 -4.75 -6.73
C GLY A 115 -1.03 -4.34 -5.98
N PHE A 116 -0.82 -3.63 -4.88
CA PHE A 116 -1.87 -2.97 -4.11
C PHE A 116 -2.28 -1.60 -4.70
N GLY A 117 -1.54 -1.11 -5.70
CA GLY A 117 -1.84 0.14 -6.41
C GLY A 117 -0.70 1.15 -6.36
N ARG A 118 -1.02 2.39 -6.72
CA ARG A 118 -0.05 3.49 -6.75
C ARG A 118 0.06 4.15 -5.38
N VAL A 119 1.29 4.34 -4.89
CA VAL A 119 1.55 5.06 -3.63
C VAL A 119 0.96 6.48 -3.68
N TYR A 120 0.19 6.82 -2.65
CA TYR A 120 -0.35 8.16 -2.46
C TYR A 120 -0.31 8.53 -0.97
N LEU A 121 0.83 9.02 -0.49
CA LEU A 121 1.06 9.31 0.94
C LEU A 121 0.05 10.29 1.56
N GLY A 122 -0.60 11.13 0.74
CA GLY A 122 -1.66 12.04 1.19
C GLY A 122 -2.83 11.31 1.87
N SER A 123 -3.12 10.07 1.47
CA SER A 123 -4.20 9.25 2.08
C SER A 123 -3.90 8.82 3.52
N LEU A 124 -2.63 8.88 3.95
CA LEU A 124 -2.25 8.61 5.34
C LEU A 124 -2.52 9.81 6.26
N LEU A 125 -2.52 11.02 5.71
CA LEU A 125 -2.63 12.25 6.50
C LEU A 125 -4.08 12.72 6.58
N GLN A 126 -4.83 12.55 5.49
CA GLN A 126 -6.18 13.06 5.36
C GLN A 126 -7.04 12.15 4.48
N ASN A 127 -8.34 12.15 4.75
CA ASN A 127 -9.33 11.55 3.87
C ASN A 127 -9.46 12.36 2.57
N GLN A 128 -10.17 11.82 1.57
CA GLN A 128 -10.47 12.54 0.32
C GLN A 128 -11.18 13.88 0.56
N ASP A 129 -11.96 13.96 1.65
CA ASP A 129 -12.67 15.16 2.09
C ASP A 129 -11.77 16.16 2.85
N GLY A 130 -10.45 15.93 2.93
CA GLY A 130 -9.49 16.79 3.63
C GLY A 130 -9.50 16.68 5.16
N THR A 131 -10.35 15.81 5.73
CA THR A 131 -10.39 15.57 7.18
C THR A 131 -9.15 14.80 7.63
N PRO A 132 -8.41 15.26 8.66
CA PRO A 132 -7.25 14.54 9.19
C PRO A 132 -7.60 13.12 9.62
N LEU A 133 -6.79 12.14 9.21
CA LEU A 133 -6.98 10.75 9.57
C LEU A 133 -6.22 10.43 10.86
N LYS A 134 -6.85 9.66 11.77
CA LYS A 134 -6.14 9.05 12.90
C LYS A 134 -5.73 7.63 12.53
N ILE A 135 -4.44 7.43 12.26
CA ILE A 135 -3.87 6.09 12.03
C ILE A 135 -3.50 5.48 13.39
N LEU A 136 -3.91 4.22 13.60
CA LEU A 136 -3.38 3.40 14.67
C LEU A 136 -2.31 2.47 14.09
N VAL A 137 -1.10 2.59 14.62
CA VAL A 137 0.02 1.70 14.28
C VAL A 137 0.26 0.78 15.46
N LYS A 138 0.32 -0.52 15.21
CA LYS A 138 0.59 -1.52 16.24
C LYS A 138 1.65 -2.50 15.74
N GLU A 139 2.82 -2.45 16.36
CA GLU A 139 3.83 -3.50 16.21
C GLU A 139 3.55 -4.60 17.24
N GLN A 140 3.67 -5.84 16.82
CA GLN A 140 3.47 -7.03 17.65
C GLN A 140 4.42 -8.13 17.19
N SER A 141 4.92 -8.92 18.14
CA SER A 141 5.67 -10.14 17.84
C SER A 141 4.85 -11.34 18.29
N PHE A 142 4.81 -12.37 17.44
CA PHE A 142 4.18 -13.66 17.71
C PHE A 142 5.28 -14.69 17.93
N LYS A 143 5.16 -15.52 18.97
CA LYS A 143 6.13 -16.56 19.31
C LYS A 143 5.59 -17.96 19.08
N SER A 144 4.27 -18.09 19.08
CA SER A 144 3.56 -19.36 18.93
C SER A 144 2.54 -19.28 17.80
N ILE A 145 2.27 -20.41 17.15
CA ILE A 145 1.25 -20.56 16.09
C ILE A 145 -0.17 -20.24 16.56
N SER A 146 -0.45 -20.19 17.87
CA SER A 146 -1.77 -19.86 18.42
C SER A 146 -1.91 -18.41 18.84
N ASP A 147 -0.84 -17.62 18.71
CA ASP A 147 -0.87 -16.23 19.17
C ASP A 147 -1.76 -15.39 18.24
N SER A 148 -2.60 -14.55 18.83
CA SER A 148 -3.45 -13.62 18.08
C SER A 148 -3.51 -12.25 18.74
N LEU A 149 -3.59 -11.22 17.90
CA LEU A 149 -3.81 -9.84 18.28
C LEU A 149 -5.21 -9.43 17.81
N LYS A 150 -6.04 -8.95 18.72
CA LYS A 150 -7.40 -8.46 18.42
C LYS A 150 -7.50 -6.98 18.75
N LEU A 151 -7.90 -6.17 17.77
CA LEU A 151 -8.09 -4.73 17.89
C LEU A 151 -9.55 -4.38 17.58
N CYS A 152 -10.18 -3.63 18.46
CA CYS A 152 -11.58 -3.24 18.35
C CYS A 152 -11.68 -1.80 17.84
N PHE A 153 -12.40 -1.60 16.75
CA PHE A 153 -12.67 -0.29 16.18
C PHE A 153 -14.18 -0.05 16.16
N LYS A 154 -14.61 1.06 16.76
CA LYS A 154 -15.99 1.51 16.68
C LYS A 154 -16.03 2.82 15.91
N ARG A 155 -16.89 2.90 14.90
CA ARG A 155 -17.17 4.15 14.21
C ARG A 155 -17.75 5.14 15.22
N LYS A 156 -17.24 6.37 15.23
CA LYS A 156 -17.82 7.45 16.03
C LYS A 156 -19.03 7.99 15.28
N ASP A 157 -20.21 7.91 15.90
CA ASP A 157 -21.44 8.47 15.36
C ASP A 157 -21.45 9.98 15.60
N ASP A 158 -20.87 10.74 14.66
CA ASP A 158 -21.01 12.19 14.66
C ASP A 158 -22.24 12.55 13.79
N ASN A 159 -23.27 13.12 14.42
CA ASN A 159 -24.54 13.52 13.79
C ASN A 159 -24.39 14.52 12.62
N ASN A 160 -23.19 15.10 12.44
CA ASN A 160 -22.83 16.04 11.37
C ASN A 160 -21.83 15.46 10.36
N ALA A 161 -21.46 14.17 10.45
CA ALA A 161 -20.53 13.57 9.51
C ALA A 161 -21.20 13.39 8.14
N ILE A 162 -20.63 14.02 7.11
CA ILE A 162 -21.03 13.88 5.71
C ILE A 162 -21.17 12.37 5.39
N GLN A 163 -22.31 12.01 4.79
CA GLN A 163 -22.70 10.62 4.48
C GLN A 163 -21.86 9.97 3.36
N THR A 164 -20.60 10.37 3.16
CA THR A 164 -19.65 9.57 2.38
C THR A 164 -19.34 8.33 3.21
N SER A 165 -19.68 7.14 2.71
CA SER A 165 -19.44 5.87 3.39
C SER A 165 -17.97 5.80 3.85
N PRO A 166 -17.65 5.90 5.15
CA PRO A 166 -16.27 5.92 5.58
C PRO A 166 -15.65 4.60 5.19
N PHE A 167 -14.50 4.67 4.55
CA PHE A 167 -13.78 3.49 4.16
C PHE A 167 -12.87 3.08 5.32
N PHE A 168 -13.09 1.88 5.85
CA PHE A 168 -12.17 1.28 6.80
C PHE A 168 -11.14 0.49 6.00
N LYS A 169 -9.86 0.71 6.27
CA LYS A 169 -8.78 -0.04 5.67
C LYS A 169 -7.89 -0.57 6.79
N ALA A 170 -7.48 -1.83 6.68
CA ALA A 170 -6.47 -2.42 7.54
C ALA A 170 -5.37 -3.04 6.67
N THR A 171 -4.13 -2.90 7.10
CA THR A 171 -2.98 -3.46 6.38
C THR A 171 -2.04 -4.12 7.38
N LEU A 172 -1.74 -5.38 7.13
CA LEU A 172 -0.76 -6.19 7.84
C LEU A 172 0.44 -6.39 6.93
N ALA A 173 1.65 -6.19 7.45
CA ALA A 173 2.88 -6.56 6.74
C ALA A 173 3.90 -7.06 7.75
N TRP A 174 4.65 -8.08 7.35
CA TRP A 174 5.72 -8.65 8.17
C TRP A 174 6.95 -9.00 7.33
N TYR A 175 8.08 -9.09 8.00
CA TYR A 175 9.27 -9.70 7.44
C TYR A 175 9.26 -11.17 7.80
N ASP A 176 9.19 -11.98 6.77
CA ASP A 176 9.30 -13.41 6.89
C ASP A 176 10.78 -13.83 6.88
N TYR A 177 11.07 -15.00 7.44
CA TYR A 177 12.40 -15.57 7.38
C TYR A 177 12.79 -15.87 5.93
N PRO A 178 14.08 -15.81 5.57
CA PRO A 178 14.53 -16.15 4.23
C PRO A 178 14.19 -17.61 3.92
N GLY A 179 13.31 -17.82 2.94
CA GLY A 179 12.96 -19.16 2.45
C GLY A 179 14.07 -19.82 1.64
N SER A 180 14.03 -21.15 1.53
CA SER A 180 14.92 -21.90 0.65
C SER A 180 14.57 -21.65 -0.82
N VAL A 181 15.59 -21.50 -1.67
CA VAL A 181 15.41 -21.38 -3.14
C VAL A 181 14.85 -22.66 -3.78
N ALA A 182 14.87 -23.79 -3.05
CA ALA A 182 14.40 -25.09 -3.53
C ALA A 182 12.96 -25.43 -3.10
N VAL A 183 12.30 -24.57 -2.31
CA VAL A 183 10.96 -24.82 -1.76
C VAL A 183 9.98 -23.77 -2.25
N MET A 184 8.76 -24.23 -2.57
CA MET A 184 7.63 -23.39 -2.92
C MET A 184 6.39 -23.88 -2.17
N PRO A 185 5.60 -22.97 -1.54
CA PRO A 185 5.82 -21.52 -1.41
C PRO A 185 7.02 -21.17 -0.51
N GLN A 186 7.53 -19.95 -0.65
CA GLN A 186 8.65 -19.43 0.17
C GLN A 186 8.17 -18.77 1.48
N LEU A 187 6.86 -18.75 1.73
CA LEU A 187 6.28 -18.23 2.97
C LEU A 187 6.51 -19.26 4.08
N LEU A 188 7.21 -18.86 5.14
CA LEU A 188 7.51 -19.69 6.32
C LEU A 188 6.61 -19.32 7.49
N SER A 189 6.43 -18.02 7.75
CA SER A 189 5.52 -17.53 8.79
C SER A 189 4.23 -17.04 8.14
N ASP A 190 3.15 -17.78 8.37
CA ASP A 190 1.82 -17.48 7.86
C ASP A 190 1.01 -16.69 8.91
N LEU A 191 0.87 -15.39 8.67
CA LEU A 191 0.10 -14.48 9.51
C LEU A 191 -1.13 -14.02 8.74
N ASN A 192 -2.30 -14.21 9.32
CA ASN A 192 -3.56 -13.94 8.63
C ASN A 192 -4.26 -12.72 9.21
N LEU A 193 -4.72 -11.81 8.35
CA LEU A 193 -5.52 -10.64 8.68
C LEU A 193 -7.00 -10.94 8.46
N PHE A 194 -7.79 -10.79 9.52
CA PHE A 194 -9.23 -10.95 9.50
C PHE A 194 -9.94 -9.67 9.93
N ILE A 195 -11.02 -9.34 9.24
CA ILE A 195 -12.00 -8.38 9.75
C ILE A 195 -13.29 -9.11 10.07
N ASN A 196 -13.62 -9.07 11.36
CA ASN A 196 -14.87 -9.54 11.90
C ASN A 196 -15.83 -8.36 12.03
N THR A 197 -16.94 -8.40 11.30
CA THR A 197 -18.01 -7.41 11.43
C THR A 197 -19.24 -8.05 12.06
N TYR A 198 -19.83 -7.33 13.02
CA TYR A 198 -21.10 -7.70 13.63
C TYR A 198 -22.18 -6.76 13.10
N GLY A 199 -23.33 -7.32 12.70
CA GLY A 199 -24.54 -6.53 12.52
C GLY A 199 -25.16 -6.16 13.88
N THR A 200 -26.39 -5.64 13.85
CA THR A 200 -27.21 -5.38 15.05
C THR A 200 -27.48 -6.63 15.90
N ASN A 201 -27.31 -7.83 15.32
CA ASN A 201 -27.36 -9.10 16.02
C ASN A 201 -25.99 -9.80 15.96
N VAL A 202 -25.49 -10.24 17.12
CA VAL A 202 -24.21 -10.97 17.28
C VAL A 202 -24.18 -12.28 16.48
N SER A 203 -25.35 -12.84 16.15
CA SER A 203 -25.51 -14.08 15.36
C SER A 203 -25.18 -13.93 13.87
N LYS A 204 -25.00 -12.70 13.35
CA LYS A 204 -24.55 -12.44 11.98
C LYS A 204 -23.10 -11.95 11.99
N LEU A 205 -22.18 -12.85 12.35
CA LEU A 205 -20.75 -12.63 12.19
C LEU A 205 -20.38 -12.78 10.71
N SER A 206 -19.79 -11.75 10.11
CA SER A 206 -19.13 -11.85 8.82
C SER A 206 -17.64 -11.71 9.03
N VAL A 207 -16.90 -12.78 8.69
CA VAL A 207 -15.44 -12.80 8.63
C VAL A 207 -15.03 -12.50 7.19
N ILE A 208 -14.04 -11.64 7.02
CA ILE A 208 -13.47 -11.30 5.71
C ILE A 208 -11.96 -11.46 5.84
N ASP A 209 -11.37 -12.24 4.93
CA ASP A 209 -9.94 -12.53 4.88
C ASP A 209 -9.15 -11.43 4.14
N GLY A 210 -7.88 -11.27 4.46
CA GLY A 210 -6.99 -10.33 3.78
C GLY A 210 -6.79 -10.65 2.30
N ASN A 211 -6.56 -9.60 1.49
CA ASN A 211 -6.35 -9.63 0.04
C ASN A 211 -7.52 -10.14 -0.81
N TYR A 212 -7.97 -11.37 -0.60
CA TYR A 212 -8.94 -12.07 -1.46
C TYR A 212 -10.37 -11.99 -0.93
N GLY A 213 -10.56 -11.64 0.35
CA GLY A 213 -11.87 -11.37 0.96
C GLY A 213 -12.75 -12.59 1.22
N ASN A 214 -12.50 -13.72 0.56
CA ASN A 214 -13.28 -14.96 0.66
C ASN A 214 -12.43 -16.21 0.92
N GLN A 215 -11.11 -16.07 0.93
CA GLN A 215 -10.16 -17.15 1.15
C GLN A 215 -8.95 -16.61 1.91
N VAL A 216 -8.51 -17.39 2.89
CA VAL A 216 -7.27 -17.19 3.66
C VAL A 216 -6.07 -17.14 2.70
N ASP A 217 -5.22 -16.13 2.87
CA ASP A 217 -4.01 -15.94 2.05
C ASP A 217 -2.81 -16.65 2.66
N THR A 218 -2.39 -17.75 2.03
CA THR A 218 -1.24 -18.54 2.51
C THR A 218 0.03 -18.28 1.69
N THR A 219 0.09 -17.16 0.96
CA THR A 219 1.16 -16.92 -0.03
C THR A 219 1.88 -15.59 0.19
N ASN A 220 1.16 -14.55 0.61
CA ASN A 220 1.72 -13.21 0.70
C ASN A 220 2.16 -12.87 2.13
N ASN A 221 3.23 -12.09 2.25
CA ASN A 221 3.66 -11.50 3.53
C ASN A 221 3.14 -10.08 3.75
N VAL A 222 2.05 -9.75 3.06
CA VAL A 222 1.31 -8.50 3.14
C VAL A 222 -0.14 -8.84 2.88
N GLU A 223 -1.00 -8.37 3.77
CA GLU A 223 -2.43 -8.47 3.61
C GLU A 223 -3.07 -7.09 3.77
N GLU A 224 -3.91 -6.71 2.83
CA GLU A 224 -4.74 -5.51 2.92
C GLU A 224 -6.22 -5.90 2.86
N LEU A 225 -7.03 -5.25 3.68
CA LEU A 225 -8.47 -5.39 3.63
C LEU A 225 -9.13 -4.02 3.58
N PRO A 226 -9.60 -3.61 2.41
CA PRO A 226 -10.34 -2.37 2.20
C PRO A 226 -11.86 -2.65 2.28
N ARG A 227 -12.58 -2.00 3.23
CA ARG A 227 -14.02 -2.25 3.48
C ARG A 227 -14.82 -0.96 3.65
N SER A 228 -15.92 -0.84 2.92
CA SER A 228 -16.93 0.20 3.22
C SER A 228 -17.53 -0.04 4.61
N SER A 229 -17.37 0.94 5.51
CA SER A 229 -17.92 0.83 6.86
C SER A 229 -19.43 1.04 6.85
N SER A 230 -20.16 0.02 7.27
CA SER A 230 -21.59 0.14 7.54
C SER A 230 -21.82 1.09 8.71
N LYS A 231 -22.96 1.82 8.71
CA LYS A 231 -23.35 2.73 9.79
C LYS A 231 -23.60 2.00 11.13
N GLU A 232 -23.77 0.68 11.14
CA GLU A 232 -24.39 -0.03 12.28
C GLU A 232 -23.52 -1.10 12.97
N GLY A 233 -22.19 -1.14 12.79
CA GLY A 233 -21.37 -2.22 13.35
C GLY A 233 -20.02 -1.81 13.92
N SER A 234 -19.68 -2.33 15.11
CA SER A 234 -18.28 -2.40 15.57
C SER A 234 -17.49 -3.37 14.69
N MET A 235 -16.29 -2.98 14.30
CA MET A 235 -15.36 -3.81 13.52
C MET A 235 -14.26 -4.33 14.43
N TYR A 236 -13.94 -5.61 14.31
CA TYR A 236 -12.83 -6.23 15.01
C TYR A 236 -11.80 -6.67 14.00
N VAL A 237 -10.63 -6.05 14.04
CA VAL A 237 -9.47 -6.51 13.28
C VAL A 237 -8.77 -7.56 14.13
N SER A 238 -8.55 -8.74 13.56
CA SER A 238 -7.79 -9.81 14.20
C SER A 238 -6.63 -10.20 13.32
N VAL A 239 -5.46 -10.35 13.92
CA VAL A 239 -4.28 -10.94 13.29
C VAL A 239 -3.97 -12.21 14.05
N ALA A 240 -3.77 -13.32 13.36
CA ALA A 240 -3.40 -14.57 13.97
C ALA A 240 -2.24 -15.21 13.21
N SER A 241 -1.30 -15.78 13.95
CA SER A 241 -0.43 -16.80 13.37
C SER A 241 -1.25 -18.07 13.15
N MET A 242 -0.95 -18.84 12.11
CA MET A 242 -1.42 -20.21 11.96
C MET A 242 -0.25 -21.18 11.84
#